data_AF-A0A942C981-F1
#
_entry.id   AF-A0A942C981-F1
#
_cell.length_a   1.000
_cell.length_b   1.000
_cell.length_c   1.000
_cell.angle_alpha   90.00
_cell.angle_beta   90.00
_cell.angle_gamma   90.00
#
_symmetry.space_group_name_H-M   'P 1'
#
loop_
_entity.id
_entity.type
_entity.pdbx_description
1 polymer ?
#
loop_
_entity_poly.entity_id
_entity_poly.type
_entity_poly.pdbx_seq_one_letter_code
_entity_poly.pdbx_strand_id
1 'polypeptide(L)'
;MDILLKSHAHFRWIVVLVAIIALVVFLLTWLQNKESKLDRTLMAIFLGCLDLQWLMGLILLIYTATTSGLQRRHWEHGVTMTLALAVGHFSAKWKKAPAPIRARNYLIVLVVIILLIVAGVAVYPNGWRMG
;
A
#
# COMPACT_ATOMS: atom_id res chain seq x y z
N MET A 1 -16.31 -16.09 -5.90
CA MET A 1 -15.04 -15.41 -5.58
C MET A 1 -14.59 -14.42 -6.65
N ASP A 2 -15.15 -14.50 -7.86
CA ASP A 2 -14.81 -13.62 -8.97
C ASP A 2 -15.06 -12.13 -8.71
N ILE A 3 -16.14 -11.78 -8.01
CA ILE A 3 -16.44 -10.38 -7.65
C ILE A 3 -15.31 -9.84 -6.76
N LEU A 4 -14.91 -10.58 -5.72
CA LEU A 4 -13.84 -10.17 -4.81
C LEU A 4 -12.50 -10.05 -5.55
N LEU A 5 -12.19 -11.00 -6.44
CA LEU A 5 -10.97 -10.97 -7.25
C LEU A 5 -10.94 -9.73 -8.17
N LYS A 6 -12.05 -9.43 -8.86
CA LYS A 6 -12.18 -8.23 -9.70
C LYS A 6 -12.07 -6.96 -8.88
N SER A 7 -12.77 -6.89 -7.74
CA SER A 7 -12.69 -5.76 -6.81
C SER A 7 -11.25 -5.54 -6.35
N HIS A 8 -10.54 -6.58 -5.91
CA HIS A 8 -9.14 -6.50 -5.51
C HIS A 8 -8.22 -6.04 -6.65
N ALA A 9 -8.45 -6.53 -7.88
CA ALA A 9 -7.65 -6.15 -9.05
C ALA A 9 -7.83 -4.67 -9.43
N HIS A 10 -9.08 -4.16 -9.42
CA HIS A 10 -9.36 -2.77 -9.75
C HIS A 10 -8.99 -1.81 -8.60
N PHE A 11 -9.26 -2.19 -7.35
CA PHE A 11 -9.01 -1.33 -6.18
C PHE A 11 -7.53 -1.02 -5.98
N ARG A 12 -6.64 -1.91 -6.43
CA ARG A 12 -5.19 -1.63 -6.50
C ARG A 12 -4.86 -0.33 -7.22
N TRP A 13 -5.59 0.03 -8.28
CA TRP A 13 -5.36 1.29 -9.00
C TRP A 13 -5.76 2.51 -8.17
N ILE A 14 -6.75 2.37 -7.28
CA ILE A 14 -7.08 3.39 -6.28
C ILE A 14 -5.93 3.55 -5.29
N VAL A 15 -5.37 2.43 -4.78
CA VAL A 15 -4.18 2.45 -3.91
C VAL A 15 -3.02 3.18 -4.58
N VAL A 16 -2.73 2.87 -5.86
CA VAL A 16 -1.67 3.52 -6.64
C VAL A 16 -1.95 5.01 -6.82
N LEU A 17 -3.18 5.40 -7.17
CA LEU A 17 -3.56 6.80 -7.33
C LEU A 17 -3.35 7.60 -6.04
N VAL A 18 -3.83 7.07 -4.91
CA VAL A 18 -3.66 7.69 -3.60
C VAL A 18 -2.18 7.78 -3.23
N ALA A 19 -1.39 6.73 -3.52
CA ALA A 19 0.06 6.74 -3.30
C ALA A 19 0.76 7.86 -4.08
N ILE A 20 0.42 8.04 -5.35
CA ILE A 20 1.01 9.11 -6.19
C ILE A 20 0.68 10.49 -5.62
N ILE A 21 -0.59 10.72 -5.27
CA ILE A 21 -1.02 11.99 -4.66
C ILE A 21 -0.27 12.25 -3.35
N ALA A 22 -0.20 11.26 -2.47
CA ALA A 22 0.51 11.36 -1.20
C ALA A 22 2.01 11.63 -1.40
N LEU A 23 2.64 10.99 -2.39
CA LEU A 23 4.06 11.17 -2.69
C LEU A 23 4.37 12.61 -3.10
N VAL A 24 3.57 13.19 -3.99
CA VAL A 24 3.71 14.59 -4.41
C VAL A 24 3.53 15.54 -3.22
N VAL A 25 2.48 15.34 -2.42
CA VAL A 25 2.19 16.23 -1.29
C VAL A 25 3.28 16.14 -0.22
N PHE A 26 3.73 14.94 0.16
CA PHE A 26 4.78 14.79 1.18
C PHE A 26 6.12 15.36 0.70
N LEU A 27 6.45 15.22 -0.59
CA LEU A 27 7.64 15.82 -1.17
C LEU A 27 7.58 17.36 -1.11
N LEU A 28 6.45 17.95 -1.51
CA LEU A 28 6.26 19.40 -1.47
C LEU A 28 6.28 19.95 -0.04
N THR A 29 5.57 19.29 0.90
CA THR A 29 5.58 19.68 2.32
C THR A 29 7.01 19.65 2.88
N TRP A 30 7.79 18.61 2.55
CA TRP A 30 9.16 18.48 3.01
C TRP A 30 10.07 19.58 2.44
N LEU A 31 10.01 19.85 1.13
CA LEU A 31 10.83 20.88 0.49
C LEU A 31 10.46 22.31 0.92
N GLN A 32 9.18 22.57 1.16
CA GLN A 32 8.70 23.90 1.53
C GLN A 32 8.78 24.18 3.04
N ASN A 33 9.02 23.15 3.88
CA ASN A 33 9.00 23.26 5.34
C ASN A 33 7.71 23.88 5.91
N LYS A 34 6.57 23.72 5.21
CA LYS A 34 5.28 24.28 5.63
C LYS A 34 4.45 23.24 6.39
N GLU A 35 3.67 23.68 7.37
CA GLU A 35 2.66 22.84 8.00
C GLU A 35 1.55 22.50 7.00
N SER A 36 1.33 21.21 6.77
CA SER A 36 0.26 20.70 5.92
C SER A 36 -0.67 19.80 6.74
N LYS A 37 -1.94 20.21 6.83
CA LYS A 37 -3.00 19.37 7.43
C LYS A 37 -3.29 18.15 6.56
N LEU A 38 -2.97 18.23 5.27
CA LEU A 38 -3.20 17.14 4.30
C LEU A 38 -2.27 15.96 4.55
N ASP A 39 -1.09 16.13 5.15
CA ASP A 39 -0.13 15.02 5.31
C ASP A 39 -0.73 13.86 6.10
N ARG A 40 -1.38 14.20 7.22
CA ARG A 40 -1.97 13.21 8.13
C ARG A 40 -3.18 12.54 7.50
N THR A 41 -4.02 13.33 6.81
CA THR A 41 -5.21 12.84 6.13
C THR A 41 -4.83 11.91 4.98
N LEU A 42 -3.87 12.29 4.14
CA LEU A 42 -3.42 11.48 3.01
C LEU A 42 -2.73 10.19 3.46
N MET A 43 -1.89 10.25 4.50
CA MET A 43 -1.31 9.02 5.07
C MET A 43 -2.40 8.09 5.62
N ALA A 44 -3.41 8.63 6.30
CA ALA A 44 -4.53 7.84 6.83
C ALA A 44 -5.39 7.23 5.70
N ILE A 45 -5.70 8.00 4.65
CA ILE A 45 -6.42 7.50 3.47
C ILE A 45 -5.61 6.41 2.78
N PHE A 46 -4.32 6.64 2.55
CA PHE A 46 -3.43 5.66 1.92
C PHE A 46 -3.38 4.35 2.71
N LEU A 47 -3.19 4.42 4.03
CA LEU A 47 -3.17 3.23 4.88
C LEU A 47 -4.53 2.53 4.90
N GLY A 48 -5.65 3.27 4.99
CA GLY A 48 -6.97 2.66 4.92
C GLY A 48 -7.22 1.94 3.59
N CYS A 49 -6.76 2.50 2.47
CA CYS A 49 -6.79 1.83 1.17
C CYS A 49 -5.89 0.59 1.15
N LEU A 50 -4.67 0.67 1.71
CA LEU A 50 -3.74 -0.45 1.78
C LEU A 50 -4.27 -1.58 2.68
N ASP A 51 -4.86 -1.24 3.82
CA ASP A 51 -5.50 -2.18 4.76
C ASP A 51 -6.64 -2.93 4.07
N LEU A 52 -7.53 -2.21 3.35
CA LEU A 52 -8.62 -2.82 2.60
C LEU A 52 -8.11 -3.71 1.45
N GLN A 53 -7.09 -3.24 0.71
CA GLN A 53 -6.48 -4.02 -0.36
C GLN A 53 -5.86 -5.32 0.17
N TRP A 54 -5.13 -5.24 1.28
CA TRP A 54 -4.54 -6.39 1.95
C TRP A 54 -5.60 -7.35 2.49
N LEU A 55 -6.67 -6.83 3.10
CA LEU A 55 -7.77 -7.66 3.61
C LEU A 55 -8.44 -8.47 2.49
N MET A 56 -8.75 -7.84 1.36
CA MET A 56 -9.28 -8.55 0.19
C MET A 56 -8.28 -9.61 -0.30
N GLY A 57 -6.99 -9.28 -0.34
CA GLY A 57 -5.93 -10.21 -0.72
C GLY A 57 -5.80 -11.39 0.24
N LEU A 58 -5.95 -11.17 1.54
CA LEU A 58 -5.92 -12.22 2.56
C LEU A 58 -7.11 -13.18 2.40
N ILE A 59 -8.32 -12.65 2.17
CA ILE A 59 -9.50 -13.49 1.93
C ILE A 59 -9.29 -14.35 0.68
N LEU A 60 -8.75 -13.77 -0.40
CA LEU A 60 -8.42 -14.51 -1.63
C LEU A 60 -7.36 -15.58 -1.36
N LEU A 61 -6.30 -15.27 -0.59
CA LEU A 61 -5.26 -16.22 -0.22
C LEU A 61 -5.83 -17.42 0.56
N ILE A 62 -6.67 -17.16 1.57
CA ILE A 62 -7.33 -18.21 2.36
C ILE A 62 -8.24 -19.06 1.47
N TYR A 63 -9.01 -18.43 0.58
CA TYR A 63 -9.85 -19.16 -0.37
C TYR A 63 -9.05 -20.05 -1.31
N THR A 64 -7.95 -19.55 -1.88
CA THR A 64 -7.04 -20.35 -2.72
C THR A 64 -6.44 -21.50 -1.92
N ALA A 65 -6.04 -21.27 -0.67
CA ALA A 65 -5.50 -22.31 0.19
C ALA A 65 -6.46 -23.48 0.43
N THR A 66 -7.76 -23.20 0.58
CA THR A 66 -8.78 -24.23 0.87
C THR A 66 -9.37 -24.88 -0.39
N THR A 67 -9.20 -24.30 -1.58
CA THR A 67 -9.83 -24.80 -2.81
C THR A 67 -8.88 -25.42 -3.81
N SER A 68 -7.70 -24.82 -4.00
CA SER A 68 -6.73 -25.25 -5.03
C SER A 68 -5.31 -25.43 -4.51
N GLY A 69 -5.05 -25.02 -3.26
CA GLY A 69 -3.75 -25.09 -2.63
C GLY A 69 -2.85 -23.91 -3.00
N LEU A 70 -1.92 -23.58 -2.10
CA LEU A 70 -1.00 -22.46 -2.28
C LEU A 70 0.27 -22.87 -3.01
N GLN A 71 0.46 -22.34 -4.21
CA GLN A 71 1.75 -22.31 -4.89
C GLN A 71 2.69 -21.23 -4.29
N ARG A 72 4.00 -21.38 -4.54
CA ARG A 72 5.06 -20.44 -4.13
C ARG A 72 4.72 -18.97 -4.37
N ARG A 73 4.17 -18.64 -5.55
CA ARG A 73 3.83 -17.25 -5.93
C ARG A 73 2.79 -16.61 -5.00
N HIS A 74 1.84 -17.39 -4.48
CA HIS A 74 0.85 -16.90 -3.53
C HIS A 74 1.50 -16.49 -2.21
N TRP A 75 2.45 -17.30 -1.73
CA TRP A 75 3.23 -16.99 -0.54
C TRP A 75 4.12 -15.77 -0.74
N GLU A 76 4.89 -15.71 -1.82
CA GLU A 76 5.77 -14.57 -2.12
C GLU A 76 4.98 -13.27 -2.21
N HIS A 77 3.83 -13.29 -2.89
CA HIS A 77 2.93 -12.15 -2.96
C HIS A 77 2.36 -11.77 -1.59
N GLY A 78 1.72 -12.72 -0.91
CA GLY A 78 1.03 -12.48 0.36
C GLY A 78 1.98 -12.00 1.46
N VAL A 79 3.16 -12.59 1.59
CA VAL A 79 4.19 -12.16 2.55
C VAL A 79 4.68 -10.76 2.21
N THR A 80 5.00 -10.48 0.94
CA THR A 80 5.48 -9.14 0.53
C THR A 80 4.44 -8.05 0.78
N MET A 81 3.15 -8.32 0.49
CA MET A 81 2.07 -7.37 0.79
C MET A 81 1.87 -7.17 2.30
N THR A 82 2.09 -8.20 3.11
CA THR A 82 2.01 -8.12 4.58
C THR A 82 3.17 -7.29 5.14
N LEU A 83 4.37 -7.43 4.58
CA LEU A 83 5.51 -6.56 4.92
C LEU A 83 5.24 -5.11 4.54
N ALA A 84 4.65 -4.86 3.37
CA ALA A 84 4.24 -3.51 2.95
C ALA A 84 3.24 -2.88 3.94
N LEU A 85 2.23 -3.66 4.36
CA LEU A 85 1.26 -3.24 5.37
C LEU A 85 1.94 -2.90 6.71
N ALA A 86 2.80 -3.80 7.20
CA ALA A 86 3.51 -3.61 8.46
C ALA A 86 4.37 -2.34 8.43
N VAL A 87 5.11 -2.11 7.33
CA VAL A 87 5.90 -0.87 7.11
C VAL A 87 5.01 0.37 7.15
N GLY A 88 3.81 0.31 6.54
CA GLY A 88 2.83 1.39 6.59
C GLY A 88 2.45 1.84 7.99
N HIS A 89 2.20 0.89 8.89
CA HIS A 89 1.80 1.20 10.27
C HIS A 89 2.92 1.86 11.10
N PHE A 90 4.20 1.76 10.69
CA PHE A 90 5.28 2.54 11.34
C PHE A 90 5.09 4.05 11.22
N SER A 91 4.34 4.53 10.21
CA SER A 91 4.02 5.96 10.07
C SER A 91 3.38 6.55 11.34
N ALA A 92 2.65 5.74 12.13
CA ALA A 92 2.04 6.17 13.38
C ALA A 92 3.06 6.78 14.37
N LYS A 93 4.32 6.34 14.34
CA LYS A 93 5.42 6.86 15.16
C LYS A 93 5.65 8.36 14.97
N TRP A 94 5.41 8.88 13.76
CA TRP A 94 5.67 10.28 13.41
C TRP A 94 4.42 11.14 13.27
N LYS A 95 3.23 10.61 13.61
CA LYS A 95 1.96 11.36 13.52
C LYS A 95 1.99 12.69 14.26
N LYS A 96 2.70 12.74 15.39
CA LYS A 96 2.87 13.93 16.26
C LYS A 96 4.19 14.69 16.02
N ALA A 97 5.05 14.25 15.10
CA ALA A 97 6.32 14.92 14.82
C ALA A 97 6.10 16.27 14.10
N PRO A 98 7.05 17.21 14.15
CA PRO A 98 7.01 18.45 13.37
C PRO A 98 6.83 18.19 11.86
N ALA A 99 6.15 19.10 11.15
CA ALA A 99 5.83 18.96 9.72
C ALA A 99 6.98 18.46 8.83
N PRO A 100 8.19 19.06 8.83
CA PRO A 100 9.26 18.61 7.93
C PRO A 100 9.78 17.21 8.26
N ILE A 101 9.86 16.85 9.55
CA ILE A 101 10.27 15.51 9.98
C ILE A 101 9.21 14.47 9.61
N ARG A 102 7.93 14.82 9.84
CA ARG A 102 6.78 13.96 9.53
C ARG A 102 6.70 13.70 8.03
N ALA A 103 6.71 14.74 7.20
CA ALA A 103 6.64 14.63 5.74
C ALA A 103 7.79 13.81 5.17
N ARG A 104 9.04 14.05 5.61
CA ARG A 104 10.19 13.24 5.20
C ARG A 104 10.01 11.76 5.53
N ASN A 105 9.63 11.44 6.77
CA ASN A 105 9.52 10.05 7.20
C ASN A 105 8.31 9.37 6.54
N TYR A 106 7.21 10.09 6.34
CA TYR A 106 6.05 9.61 5.56
C TYR A 106 6.44 9.32 4.11
N LEU A 107 7.22 10.19 3.47
CA LEU A 107 7.73 9.98 2.13
C LEU A 107 8.60 8.72 2.05
N ILE A 108 9.54 8.55 2.99
CA ILE A 108 10.41 7.36 3.05
C ILE A 108 9.57 6.08 3.21
N VAL A 109 8.65 6.06 4.17
CA VAL A 109 7.75 4.92 4.40
C VAL A 109 6.94 4.62 3.13
N LEU A 110 6.36 5.63 2.50
CA LEU A 110 5.57 5.48 1.29
C LEU A 110 6.39 4.92 0.13
N VAL A 111 7.62 5.41 -0.08
CA VAL A 111 8.53 4.89 -1.11
C VAL A 111 8.86 3.42 -0.86
N VAL A 112 9.19 3.03 0.37
CA VAL A 112 9.45 1.62 0.72
C VAL A 112 8.23 0.75 0.44
N ILE A 113 7.03 1.20 0.80
CA ILE A 113 5.78 0.49 0.54
C ILE A 113 5.53 0.34 -0.96
N ILE A 114 5.75 1.39 -1.75
CA ILE A 114 5.60 1.33 -3.21
C ILE A 114 6.55 0.29 -3.79
N LEU A 115 7.82 0.26 -3.36
CA LEU A 115 8.78 -0.74 -3.82
C LEU A 115 8.34 -2.18 -3.48
N LEU A 116 7.83 -2.40 -2.26
CA LEU A 116 7.30 -3.70 -1.84
C LEU A 116 6.05 -4.11 -2.61
N ILE A 117 5.09 -3.18 -2.79
CA ILE A 117 3.92 -3.40 -3.64
C ILE A 117 4.37 -3.78 -5.04
N VAL A 118 5.37 -3.06 -5.57
CA VAL A 118 5.80 -3.28 -6.94
C VAL A 118 6.41 -4.67 -7.12
N ALA A 119 7.32 -5.03 -6.22
CA ALA A 119 7.98 -6.33 -6.20
C ALA A 119 6.96 -7.48 -6.03
N GLY A 120 6.04 -7.36 -5.06
CA GLY A 120 5.09 -8.43 -4.78
C GLY A 120 4.03 -8.60 -5.87
N VAL A 121 3.61 -7.53 -6.56
CA VAL A 121 2.69 -7.64 -7.71
C VAL A 121 3.41 -8.25 -8.92
N ALA A 122 4.69 -7.92 -9.14
CA ALA A 122 5.49 -8.44 -10.26
C ALA A 122 5.73 -9.95 -10.22
N VAL A 123 5.53 -10.61 -9.07
CA VAL A 123 5.57 -12.08 -8.94
C VAL A 123 4.55 -12.75 -9.87
N TYR A 124 3.43 -12.09 -10.15
CA TYR A 124 2.44 -12.58 -11.11
C TYR A 124 2.75 -12.02 -12.52
N PRO A 125 2.85 -12.87 -13.56
CA PRO A 125 3.13 -12.42 -14.94
C PRO A 125 2.13 -11.38 -15.47
N ASN A 126 0.88 -11.45 -15.00
CA ASN A 126 -0.19 -10.53 -15.37
C ASN A 126 -0.51 -9.52 -14.25
N GLY A 127 0.34 -9.40 -13.23
CA GLY A 127 0.06 -8.61 -12.03
C GLY A 127 -0.21 -7.13 -12.33
N TRP A 128 0.38 -6.58 -13.40
CA TRP A 128 0.21 -5.17 -13.79
C TRP A 128 -0.79 -4.91 -14.90
N ARG A 129 -1.39 -5.94 -15.49
CA ARG A 129 -2.43 -5.73 -16.49
C ARG A 129 -3.65 -5.11 -15.82
N MET A 130 -4.27 -4.14 -16.48
CA MET A 130 -5.65 -3.79 -16.15
C MET A 130 -6.48 -5.03 -16.47
N GLY A 131 -7.23 -5.51 -15.46
CA GLY A 131 -7.95 -6.78 -15.51
C GLY A 131 -8.91 -6.89 -16.67
#